data_AF-A0AAE4ART7-F1
#
_entry.id   AF-A0AAE4ART7-F1
#
_cell.length_a   1.000
_cell.length_b   1.000
_cell.length_c   1.000
_cell.angle_alpha   90.00
_cell.angle_beta   90.00
_cell.angle_gamma   90.00
#
_symmetry.space_group_name_H-M   'P 1'
#
loop_
_entity.id
_entity.type
_entity.pdbx_description
1 polymer ?
#
loop_
_entity_poly.entity_id
_entity_poly.type
_entity_poly.pdbx_seq_one_letter_code
_entity_poly.pdbx_strand_id
1 'polypeptide(L)' 'MMSISDDERLSRPAAIVIGEDLSAHSLEELADRRAALQAEIERIDELAESKSASRAAADSFFKT' A
#
# COMPACT_ATOMS: atom_id res chain seq x y z
N MET A 1 9.99 40.00 12.26
CA MET A 1 10.23 38.96 11.24
C MET A 1 9.84 37.63 11.87
N MET A 2 8.62 37.15 11.64
CA MET A 2 8.11 35.90 12.20
C MET A 2 8.09 34.89 11.05
N SER A 3 9.09 34.02 11.01
CA SER A 3 9.10 32.86 10.12
C SER A 3 9.00 31.63 11.01
N ILE A 4 7.78 31.11 11.10
CA ILE A 4 7.50 29.74 11.51
C ILE A 4 6.47 29.30 10.49
N SER A 5 6.98 28.83 9.35
CA SER A 5 6.20 27.99 8.44
C SER A 5 5.71 26.83 9.29
N ASP A 6 4.43 26.91 9.67
CA ASP A 6 3.73 25.89 10.40
C ASP A 6 3.79 24.66 9.51
N ASP A 7 4.67 23.77 9.94
CA ASP A 7 4.93 22.43 9.50
C ASP A 7 3.58 21.71 9.47
N GLU A 8 2.86 21.86 8.35
CA GLU A 8 1.73 21.03 7.94
C GLU A 8 2.31 19.64 7.76
N ARG A 9 2.61 18.98 8.88
CA ARG A 9 2.88 17.56 8.95
C ARG A 9 1.58 16.95 8.48
N LEU A 10 1.52 16.72 7.17
CA LEU A 10 0.65 15.75 6.55
C LEU A 10 0.74 14.53 7.45
N SER A 11 -0.25 14.42 8.35
CA SER A 11 -0.29 13.36 9.34
C SER A 11 -0.46 12.13 8.48
N ARG A 12 0.65 11.42 8.24
CA ARG A 12 0.63 10.22 7.43
C ARG A 12 -0.49 9.37 7.98
N PRO A 13 -1.46 8.92 7.14
CA PRO A 13 -2.52 8.08 7.61
C PRO A 13 -1.90 6.95 8.40
N ALA A 14 -2.42 6.71 9.62
CA ALA A 14 -1.87 5.72 10.52
C ALA A 14 -1.69 4.39 9.78
N ALA A 15 -0.56 3.72 10.00
CA ALA A 15 -0.28 2.46 9.34
C ALA A 15 -1.37 1.44 9.70
N ILE A 16 -2.07 0.92 8.69
CA ILE A 16 -3.07 -0.14 8.82
C ILE A 16 -2.37 -1.42 9.28
N VAL A 17 -2.71 -1.93 10.46
CA VAL A 17 -2.15 -3.19 11.00
C VAL A 17 -3.11 -4.36 10.69
N ILE A 18 -2.60 -5.40 10.04
CA ILE A 18 -3.40 -6.60 9.75
C ILE A 18 -3.73 -7.35 11.04
N GLY A 19 -5.01 -7.66 11.25
CA GLY A 19 -5.50 -8.38 12.43
C GLY A 19 -5.69 -7.52 13.67
N GLU A 20 -5.66 -6.19 13.54
CA GLU A 20 -6.04 -5.31 14.65
C GLU A 20 -7.54 -5.41 15.00
N ASP A 21 -7.89 -5.03 16.23
CA ASP A 21 -9.28 -5.00 16.66
C ASP A 21 -10.02 -3.82 16.02
N LEU A 22 -11.11 -4.14 15.33
CA LEU A 22 -11.92 -3.18 14.59
C LEU A 22 -13.24 -2.84 15.28
N SER A 23 -13.49 -3.36 16.49
CA SER A 23 -14.79 -3.22 17.17
C SER A 23 -15.23 -1.76 17.41
N ALA A 24 -14.28 -0.85 17.53
CA ALA A 24 -14.52 0.57 17.77
C ALA A 24 -14.63 1.41 16.48
N HIS A 25 -14.42 0.82 15.30
CA HIS A 25 -14.47 1.54 14.03
C HIS A 25 -15.92 1.65 13.53
N SER A 26 -16.26 2.80 12.96
CA SER A 26 -17.52 3.02 12.25
C SER A 26 -17.54 2.32 10.89
N LEU A 27 -18.73 2.21 10.28
CA LEU A 27 -18.88 1.59 8.96
C LEU A 27 -18.11 2.32 7.85
N GLU A 28 -18.03 3.64 7.93
CA GLU A 28 -17.29 4.47 6.96
C GLU A 28 -15.78 4.23 7.09
N GLU A 29 -15.26 4.25 8.33
CA GLU A 29 -13.84 3.94 8.59
C GLU A 29 -13.47 2.53 8.12
N LEU A 30 -14.36 1.55 8.30
CA LEU A 30 -14.16 0.19 7.78
C LEU A 30 -14.14 0.15 6.25
N ALA A 31 -14.99 0.94 5.58
CA ALA A 31 -15.04 1.02 4.13
C ALA A 31 -13.75 1.65 3.56
N ASP A 32 -13.31 2.76 4.15
CA ASP A 32 -12.07 3.45 3.77
C ASP A 32 -10.85 2.55 3.96
N ARG A 33 -10.80 1.88 5.12
CA ARG A 33 -9.75 0.91 5.43
C ARG A 33 -9.72 -0.24 4.43
N ARG A 34 -10.89 -0.78 4.06
CA ARG A 34 -10.99 -1.85 3.05
C ARG A 34 -10.51 -1.37 1.69
N ALA A 35 -10.87 -0.15 1.28
CA ALA A 35 -10.42 0.42 0.02
C ALA A 35 -8.89 0.58 -0.03
N ALA A 36 -8.29 1.10 1.05
CA ALA A 36 -6.84 1.24 1.17
C ALA A 36 -6.11 -0.11 1.09
N LEU A 37 -6.63 -1.15 1.77
CA LEU A 37 -6.06 -2.50 1.70
C LEU A 37 -6.19 -3.11 0.31
N GLN A 38 -7.32 -2.92 -0.37
CA GLN A 38 -7.54 -3.45 -1.72
C GLN A 38 -6.57 -2.82 -2.74
N ALA A 39 -6.40 -1.50 -2.68
CA ALA A 39 -5.44 -0.80 -3.53
C ALA A 39 -4.00 -1.27 -3.28
N GLU A 40 -3.65 -1.58 -2.03
CA GLU A 40 -2.33 -2.11 -1.69
C GLU A 40 -2.13 -3.55 -2.21
N ILE A 41 -3.17 -4.39 -2.17
CA ILE A 41 -3.13 -5.73 -2.77
C ILE A 41 -2.89 -5.63 -4.28
N GLU A 42 -3.66 -4.79 -4.97
CA GLU A 42 -3.50 -4.58 -6.43
C GLU A 42 -2.09 -4.11 -6.77
N ARG A 43 -1.55 -3.14 -6.03
CA ARG A 43 -0.18 -2.67 -6.20
C ARG A 43 0.84 -3.81 -6.01
N ILE A 44 0.65 -4.66 -5.00
CA ILE A 44 1.53 -5.80 -4.74
C ILE A 44 1.46 -6.81 -5.90
N ASP A 45 0.26 -7.11 -6.39
CA ASP A 45 0.03 -8.04 -7.49
C ASP A 45 0.70 -7.53 -8.78
N GLU A 46 0.53 -6.25 -9.14
CA GLU A 46 1.23 -5.63 -10.28
C GLU A 46 2.76 -5.73 -10.16
N LEU A 47 3.30 -5.50 -8.96
CA LEU A 47 4.74 -5.64 -8.71
C LEU A 47 5.19 -7.11 -8.78
N ALA A 48 4.37 -8.04 -8.32
CA ALA A 48 4.67 -9.47 -8.40
C ALA A 48 4.65 -9.96 -9.85
N GLU A 49 3.68 -9.52 -10.65
CA GLU A 49 3.57 -9.82 -12.08
C GLU A 49 4.75 -9.26 -12.87
N SER A 50 5.11 -7.99 -12.65
CA SER A 50 6.27 -7.39 -13.34
C SER A 50 7.58 -8.14 -13.03
N LYS A 51 7.75 -8.59 -11.79
CA LYS A 51 8.91 -9.41 -11.37
C LYS A 51 8.87 -10.82 -11.94
N SER A 52 7.70 -11.45 -12.01
CA SER A 52 7.56 -12.81 -12.55
C SER A 52 7.77 -12.84 -14.06
N ALA A 53 7.27 -11.84 -14.80
CA ALA A 53 7.51 -11.66 -16.23
C ALA A 53 9.00 -11.43 -16.51
N SER A 54 9.68 -10.63 -15.68
CA SER A 54 11.13 -10.44 -15.76
C SER A 54 11.91 -11.75 -15.56
N ARG A 55 11.47 -12.57 -14.60
CA ARG A 55 12.08 -13.88 -14.35
C ARG A 55 11.82 -14.89 -15.48
N ALA A 56 10.60 -14.97 -16.00
CA ALA A 56 10.25 -15.87 -17.10
C ALA A 56 10.97 -15.51 -18.41
N ALA A 57 11.16 -14.20 -18.68
CA ALA A 57 11.99 -13.74 -19.78
C ALA A 57 13.44 -14.20 -19.60
N ALA A 58 14.02 -14.01 -18.41
CA ALA A 58 15.39 -14.46 -18.11
C ALA A 58 15.56 -15.97 -18.23
N ASP A 59 14.65 -16.77 -17.67
CA ASP A 59 14.69 -18.24 -17.73
C ASP A 59 14.63 -18.77 -19.19
N SER A 60 13.97 -18.03 -20.10
CA SER A 60 13.92 -18.39 -21.53
C SER A 60 15.24 -18.10 -22.26
N PHE A 61 16.01 -17.09 -21.82
CA PHE A 61 17.34 -16.80 -22.37
C PHE A 61 18.41 -17.82 -21.94
N PHE A 62 18.29 -18.42 -20.76
CA PHE A 62 19.25 -19.41 -20.25
C PHE A 62 19.01 -20.84 -20.76
N LYS A 63 17.94 -21.11 -21.51
CA LYS A 63 17.61 -22.46 -22.01
C LYS A 63 18.00 -22.70 -23.48
N THR A 64 19.01 -21.97 -23.97
CA THR A 64 19.74 -22.29 -25.22
C THR A 64 20.96 -23.13 -24.87
#